data_AF-W2TA87-F1
#
_entry.id   AF-W2TA87-F1
#
_cell.length_a   1.000
_cell.length_b   1.000
_cell.length_c   1.000
_cell.angle_alpha   90.00
_cell.angle_beta   90.00
_cell.angle_gamma   90.00
#
_symmetry.space_group_name_H-M   'P 1'
#
loop_
_entity.id
_entity.type
_entity.pdbx_description
1 polymer ?
#
loop_
_entity_poly.entity_id
_entity_poly.type
_entity_poly.pdbx_seq_one_letter_code
_entity_poly.pdbx_strand_id
1 'polypeptide(L)'
;MNLHGSGLRRSGIIFFGPPGCGKTLLAKAVATEFKIAFLSVKGPELLNKYVGQSEENLRKVFERARQASPCVIFFDELDSLAPCRGRSNDAGGVTD
;
A
#
# COMPACT_ATOMS: atom_id res chain seq x y z
N MET A 1 -12.86 -6.41 -29.78
CA MET A 1 -13.49 -6.74 -28.48
C MET A 1 -13.02 -5.69 -27.48
N ASN A 2 -13.75 -4.58 -27.40
CA ASN A 2 -13.39 -3.42 -26.57
C ASN A 2 -14.14 -3.52 -25.23
N LEU A 3 -13.44 -3.86 -24.16
CA LEU A 3 -13.95 -3.67 -22.79
C LEU A 3 -13.72 -2.20 -22.38
N HIS A 4 -14.59 -1.31 -22.86
CA HIS A 4 -14.73 0.02 -22.30
C HIS A 4 -16.11 0.11 -21.61
N GLY A 5 -16.08 0.04 -20.27
CA GLY A 5 -17.10 0.64 -19.41
C GLY A 5 -18.20 -0.27 -18.88
N SER A 6 -18.03 -0.78 -17.65
CA SER A 6 -19.09 -0.85 -16.62
C SER A 6 -18.63 -1.60 -15.36
N GLY A 7 -18.57 -0.90 -14.21
CA GLY A 7 -19.18 -1.48 -12.99
C GLY A 7 -18.33 -1.76 -11.75
N LEU A 8 -17.02 -1.98 -11.81
CA LEU A 8 -16.25 -2.24 -10.58
C LEU A 8 -15.63 -0.96 -10.00
N ARG A 9 -16.45 -0.16 -9.32
CA ARG A 9 -16.04 0.99 -8.49
C ARG A 9 -15.40 0.56 -7.16
N ARG A 10 -14.53 -0.44 -7.16
CA ARG A 10 -13.76 -0.82 -5.96
C ARG A 10 -12.31 -1.00 -6.34
N SER A 11 -11.59 0.12 -6.31
CA SER A 11 -10.20 0.26 -6.74
C SER A 11 -9.22 -0.12 -5.62
N GLY A 12 -9.37 -1.30 -5.02
CA GLY A 12 -8.49 -1.69 -3.92
C GLY A 12 -8.68 -3.12 -3.44
N ILE A 13 -7.58 -3.86 -3.34
CA ILE A 13 -7.48 -5.16 -2.68
C ILE A 13 -6.55 -4.98 -1.49
N ILE A 14 -6.96 -5.48 -0.33
CA ILE A 14 -6.12 -5.50 0.87
C ILE A 14 -5.68 -6.93 1.11
N PHE A 15 -4.37 -7.15 1.16
CA PHE A 15 -3.80 -8.41 1.61
C PHE A 15 -3.49 -8.34 3.10
N PHE A 16 -4.18 -9.13 3.92
CA PHE A 16 -3.95 -9.24 5.36
C PHE A 16 -3.58 -10.68 5.77
N GLY A 17 -2.78 -10.83 6.82
CA GLY A 17 -2.43 -12.11 7.42
C GLY A 17 -1.00 -12.09 8.00
N PRO A 18 -0.55 -13.19 8.63
CA PRO A 18 0.77 -13.26 9.25
C PRO A 18 1.92 -13.01 8.25
N PRO A 19 3.10 -12.57 8.72
CA PRO A 19 4.27 -12.41 7.88
C PRO A 19 4.67 -13.76 7.26
N GLY A 20 5.23 -13.73 6.04
CA GLY A 20 5.69 -14.95 5.35
C GLY A 20 4.66 -15.65 4.47
N CYS A 21 3.38 -15.23 4.42
CA CYS A 21 2.39 -15.82 3.49
C CYS A 21 2.50 -15.34 2.03
N GLY A 22 3.60 -14.69 1.63
CA GLY A 22 3.83 -14.31 0.23
C GLY A 22 2.95 -13.18 -0.33
N LYS A 23 2.32 -12.34 0.51
CA LYS A 23 1.42 -11.24 0.07
C LYS A 23 2.08 -10.29 -0.94
N THR A 24 3.27 -9.79 -0.62
CA THR A 24 4.07 -8.92 -1.50
C THR A 24 4.49 -9.65 -2.78
N LEU A 25 4.78 -10.96 -2.69
CA LEU A 25 5.20 -11.77 -3.82
C LEU A 25 4.02 -12.01 -4.78
N LEU A 26 2.83 -12.27 -4.25
CA LEU A 26 1.61 -12.43 -5.03
C LEU A 26 1.26 -11.15 -5.79
N ALA A 27 1.33 -9.98 -5.13
CA ALA A 27 1.06 -8.70 -5.79
C ALA A 27 2.03 -8.43 -6.97
N LYS A 28 3.33 -8.74 -6.78
CA LYS A 28 4.33 -8.64 -7.85
C LYS A 28 4.09 -9.64 -8.97
N ALA A 29 3.73 -10.88 -8.63
CA ALA A 29 3.46 -11.94 -9.61
C ALA A 29 2.27 -11.56 -10.49
N VAL A 30 1.17 -11.07 -9.88
CA VAL A 30 -0.01 -10.57 -10.59
C VAL A 30 0.36 -9.44 -11.54
N ALA A 31 1.11 -8.43 -11.10
CA ALA A 31 1.51 -7.33 -11.97
C ALA A 31 2.39 -7.79 -13.15
N THR A 32 3.26 -8.78 -12.91
CA THR A 32 4.10 -9.41 -13.94
C THR A 32 3.26 -10.19 -14.94
N GLU A 33 2.27 -10.96 -14.47
CA GLU A 33 1.36 -11.76 -15.29
C GLU A 33 0.52 -10.87 -16.23
N PHE A 34 0.02 -9.76 -15.72
CA PHE A 34 -0.73 -8.78 -16.51
C PHE A 34 0.16 -7.85 -17.35
N LYS A 35 1.49 -7.90 -17.19
CA LYS A 35 2.47 -7.03 -17.87
C LYS A 35 2.14 -5.53 -17.78
N ILE A 36 1.61 -5.12 -16.63
CA ILE A 36 1.24 -3.73 -16.35
C ILE A 36 2.26 -3.09 -15.42
N ALA A 37 2.33 -1.75 -15.44
CA ALA A 37 3.26 -1.04 -14.59
C ALA A 37 2.98 -1.31 -13.11
N PHE A 38 4.01 -1.69 -12.35
CA PHE A 38 3.92 -1.96 -10.92
C PHE A 38 4.61 -0.85 -10.13
N LEU A 39 3.82 -0.03 -9.43
CA LEU A 39 4.29 1.06 -8.58
C LEU A 39 4.29 0.59 -7.13
N SER A 40 5.45 0.11 -6.64
CA SER A 40 5.63 -0.29 -5.25
C SER A 40 5.92 0.93 -4.38
N VAL A 41 5.20 1.05 -3.29
CA VAL A 41 5.29 2.15 -2.34
C VAL A 41 5.38 1.56 -0.94
N LYS A 42 6.49 1.78 -0.23
CA LYS A 42 6.64 1.28 1.14
C LYS A 42 6.14 2.31 2.14
N GLY A 43 5.42 1.87 3.16
CA GLY A 43 4.90 2.73 4.24
C GLY A 43 5.95 3.69 4.83
N PRO A 44 7.14 3.20 5.22
CA PRO A 44 8.22 4.05 5.74
C PRO A 44 8.78 5.06 4.73
N GLU A 45 8.74 4.76 3.43
CA GLU A 45 9.22 5.68 2.37
C GLU A 45 8.22 6.82 2.11
N LEU A 46 6.93 6.59 2.37
CA LEU A 46 5.91 7.63 2.28
C LEU A 46 5.97 8.59 3.47
N LEU A 47 6.21 8.06 4.66
CA LEU A 47 6.23 8.84 5.91
C LEU A 47 7.65 9.19 6.33
N ASN A 48 8.33 10.01 5.54
CA ASN A 48 9.44 10.74 6.14
C ASN A 48 8.89 11.61 7.29
N LYS A 49 9.65 11.85 8.36
CA LYS A 49 9.23 12.58 9.59
C LYS A 49 8.66 14.00 9.38
N TYR A 50 8.52 14.45 8.13
CA TYR A 50 7.96 15.72 7.69
C TYR A 50 6.67 15.48 6.90
N VAL A 51 5.54 15.62 7.58
CA VAL A 51 4.17 15.41 7.07
C VAL A 51 3.91 16.15 5.74
N GLY A 52 4.56 17.30 5.50
CA GLY A 52 4.44 18.06 4.24
C GLY A 52 5.10 17.42 3.01
N GLN A 53 6.25 16.74 3.16
CA GLN A 53 6.91 16.07 2.03
C GLN A 53 6.24 14.74 1.68
N SER A 54 5.62 14.08 2.66
CA SER A 54 4.88 12.84 2.49
C SER A 54 3.70 12.97 1.53
N GLU A 55 2.90 14.03 1.67
CA GLU A 55 1.73 14.27 0.81
C GLU A 55 2.14 14.58 -0.64
N GLU A 56 3.18 15.40 -0.82
CA GLU A 56 3.70 15.73 -2.15
C GLU A 56 4.21 14.46 -2.88
N ASN A 57 4.89 13.57 -2.16
CA ASN A 57 5.35 12.30 -2.71
C ASN A 57 4.18 11.38 -3.10
N LEU A 58 3.15 11.27 -2.24
CA LEU A 58 1.93 10.53 -2.57
C LEU A 58 1.27 11.07 -3.84
N ARG A 59 1.12 12.39 -3.93
CA ARG A 59 0.54 13.04 -5.11
C ARG A 59 1.33 12.73 -6.38
N LYS A 60 2.66 12.81 -6.33
CA LYS A 60 3.53 12.44 -7.46
C LYS A 60 3.40 10.98 -7.86
N VAL A 61 3.25 10.06 -6.90
CA VAL A 61 3.01 8.63 -7.20
C VAL A 61 1.69 8.46 -7.94
N PHE A 62 0.60 9.08 -7.49
CA PHE A 62 -0.69 9.01 -8.17
C PHE A 62 -0.69 9.67 -9.55
N GLU A 63 0.03 10.79 -9.71
CA GLU A 63 0.21 11.44 -11.02
C GLU A 63 0.96 10.51 -12.00
N ARG A 64 2.05 9.88 -11.56
CA ARG A 64 2.75 8.85 -12.35
C ARG A 64 1.86 7.66 -12.67
N ALA A 65 1.05 7.21 -11.72
CA ALA A 65 0.10 6.12 -11.93
C ALA A 65 -0.93 6.44 -13.01
N ARG A 66 -1.47 7.67 -13.03
CA ARG A 66 -2.37 8.12 -14.10
C ARG A 66 -1.68 8.12 -15.46
N GLN A 67 -0.45 8.59 -15.53
CA GLN A 67 0.33 8.61 -16.78
C GLN A 67 0.70 7.20 -17.27
N ALA A 68 0.94 6.27 -16.34
CA ALA A 68 1.27 4.87 -16.60
C ALA A 68 0.04 3.95 -16.71
N SER A 69 -1.17 4.50 -16.79
CA SER A 69 -2.41 3.70 -16.87
C SER A 69 -2.44 2.87 -18.16
N PRO A 70 -2.71 1.55 -18.11
CA PRO A 70 -3.11 0.75 -16.93
C PRO A 70 -1.92 0.34 -16.03
N CYS A 71 -2.05 0.55 -14.71
CA CYS A 71 -1.02 0.21 -13.72
C CYS A 71 -1.61 -0.33 -12.40
N VAL A 72 -0.75 -0.93 -11.57
CA VAL A 72 -1.04 -1.37 -10.19
C VAL A 72 -0.17 -0.57 -9.23
N ILE A 73 -0.80 0.04 -8.23
CA ILE A 73 -0.12 0.66 -7.09
C ILE A 73 -0.18 -0.33 -5.92
N PHE A 74 0.99 -0.67 -5.37
CA PHE A 74 1.11 -1.59 -4.24
C PHE A 74 1.68 -0.85 -3.04
N PHE A 75 0.91 -0.80 -1.96
CA PHE A 75 1.34 -0.25 -0.68
C PHE A 75 1.79 -1.39 0.24
N ASP A 76 3.08 -1.45 0.56
CA ASP A 76 3.65 -2.42 1.50
C ASP A 76 3.80 -1.80 2.89
N GLU A 77 3.76 -2.63 3.93
CA GLU A 77 3.94 -2.22 5.34
C GLU A 77 3.00 -1.10 5.80
N LEU A 78 1.75 -1.07 5.32
CA LEU A 78 0.77 -0.06 5.75
C LEU A 78 0.39 -0.19 7.24
N ASP A 79 0.59 -1.35 7.82
CA ASP A 79 0.47 -1.61 9.26
C ASP A 79 1.55 -0.88 10.09
N SER A 80 2.73 -0.61 9.53
CA SER A 80 3.75 0.24 10.18
C SER A 80 3.31 1.71 10.31
N LEU A 81 2.41 2.16 9.41
CA LEU A 81 1.85 3.52 9.35
C LEU A 81 0.64 3.69 10.30
N ALA A 82 -0.10 2.62 10.59
CA ALA A 82 -1.29 2.66 11.42
C ALA A 82 -1.01 2.01 12.78
N PRO A 83 -0.36 2.71 13.74
CA PRO A 83 -0.41 2.25 15.12
C PRO A 83 -1.89 2.17 15.49
N CYS A 84 -2.35 0.98 15.88
CA CYS A 84 -3.70 0.82 16.42
C CYS A 84 -3.89 1.89 17.50
N ARG A 85 -4.70 2.92 17.20
CA ARG A 85 -5.18 3.88 18.19
C ARG A 85 -5.98 3.09 19.23
N GLY A 86 -5.31 2.62 20.28
CA GLY A 86 -5.92 1.75 21.29
C GLY A 86 -5.01 0.68 21.91
N ARG A 87 -3.79 0.44 21.41
CA ARG A 87 -2.82 -0.39 22.14
C ARG A 87 -1.87 0.48 22.97
N SER A 88 -2.45 1.19 23.93
CA SER A 88 -1.75 1.47 25.19
C SER A 88 -1.51 0.11 25.85
N ASN A 89 -0.48 -0.61 25.41
CA ASN A 89 0.11 -1.64 26.24
C ASN A 89 1.05 -0.90 27.20
N ASP A 90 0.43 -0.22 28.16
CA ASP A 90 1.04 0.10 29.44
C ASP A 90 1.42 -1.23 30.09
N ALA A 91 2.55 -1.78 29.67
CA ALA A 91 3.26 -2.80 30.43
C ALA A 91 4.06 -2.10 31.54
N GLY A 92 3.39 -1.28 32.34
CA GLY A 92 3.81 -0.85 33.66
C GLY A 92 3.52 -1.97 34.65
N GLY A 93 4.19 -3.11 34.48
CA GLY A 93 4.19 -4.18 35.46
C GLY A 93 5.11 -3.79 36.61
N VAL A 94 4.59 -3.10 37.62
CA VAL A 94 5.17 -3.10 38.96
C VAL A 94 4.89 -4.48 39.55
N THR A 95 5.93 -5.29 39.65
CA THR A 95 5.99 -6.39 40.62
C THR A 95 7.16 -6.10 41.54
N ASP A 96 6.82 -5.94 42.82
CA ASP A 96 7.73 -6.23 43.94
C ASP A 96 8.40 -7.61 43.74
#